data_AF-A0A5R9AMI1-F1
#
_entry.id   AF-A0A5R9AMI1-F1
#
_cell.length_a   1.000
_cell.length_b   1.000
_cell.length_c   1.000
_cell.angle_alpha   90.00
_cell.angle_beta   90.00
_cell.angle_gamma   90.00
#
_symmetry.space_group_name_H-M   'P 1'
#
loop_
_entity.id
_entity.type
_entity.pdbx_description
1 polymer ?
#
loop_
_entity_poly.entity_id
_entity_poly.type
_entity_poly.pdbx_seq_one_letter_code
_entity_poly.pdbx_strand_id
1 'polypeptide(L)'
;MKKIMVVLICTLIPIGIKAQSVIGAWESYVISENGDKLRNVVIFADGYQVLTTYNATTGKFIHSNGGTWKLEGDTMTEKVEFHTDNSERVGTEVRFKVIIADSIIEIVDSNLKLNRIDNGEPGKLQGAWLMSDRIREGKTQFRDTSSPRKTMKIVSGTRFQWIAYNTETKQFIGTGGGTYTTLNGAYTDNIEFFSKDDSKVGITLKFKYKLTDGKWNHKGLSSTGNLINEIWNVRK
;
A
#
# COMPACT_ATOMS: atom_id res chain seq x y z
N MET A 1 37.08 -58.46 23.80
CA MET A 1 35.88 -58.01 23.07
C MET A 1 35.76 -56.50 23.25
N LYS A 2 36.06 -55.70 22.21
CA LYS A 2 36.01 -54.23 22.27
C LYS A 2 34.55 -53.77 22.16
N LYS A 3 34.03 -53.09 23.18
CA LYS A 3 32.70 -52.46 23.15
C LYS A 3 32.79 -51.18 22.32
N ILE A 4 32.17 -51.17 21.15
CA ILE A 4 32.01 -49.97 20.32
C ILE A 4 30.79 -49.23 20.86
N MET A 5 31.02 -48.08 21.49
CA MET A 5 29.96 -47.18 21.95
C MET A 5 29.62 -46.23 20.80
N VAL A 6 28.47 -46.46 20.15
CA VAL A 6 27.96 -45.56 19.10
C VAL A 6 27.34 -44.35 19.79
N VAL A 7 27.99 -43.19 19.67
CA VAL A 7 27.44 -41.90 20.11
C VAL A 7 26.54 -41.38 18.99
N LEU A 8 25.23 -41.34 19.24
CA LEU A 8 24.24 -40.75 18.34
C LEU A 8 24.31 -39.23 18.47
N ILE A 9 24.96 -38.56 17.51
CA ILE A 9 24.99 -37.10 17.42
C ILE A 9 23.67 -36.65 16.77
N CYS A 10 22.69 -36.26 17.57
CA CYS A 10 21.48 -35.60 17.08
C CYS A 10 21.83 -34.18 16.62
N THR A 11 22.08 -34.00 15.33
CA THR A 11 22.13 -32.67 14.70
C THR A 11 20.73 -32.07 14.72
N LEU A 12 20.46 -31.18 15.67
CA LEU A 12 19.30 -30.29 15.65
C LEU A 12 19.43 -29.37 14.43
N ILE A 13 18.75 -29.73 13.33
CA ILE A 13 18.55 -28.82 12.21
C ILE A 13 17.51 -27.80 12.69
N PRO A 14 17.85 -26.51 12.84
CA PRO A 14 16.83 -25.51 13.12
C PRO A 14 15.92 -25.43 11.89
N ILE A 15 14.72 -25.98 12.01
CA ILE A 15 13.63 -25.70 11.08
C ILE A 15 13.32 -24.23 11.28
N GLY A 16 13.91 -23.37 10.45
CA GLY A 16 13.61 -21.95 10.45
C GLY A 16 12.13 -21.77 10.15
N ILE A 17 11.35 -21.40 11.17
CA ILE A 17 9.99 -20.92 10.99
C ILE A 17 10.12 -19.69 10.11
N LYS A 18 9.77 -19.80 8.82
CA LYS A 18 9.63 -18.62 7.97
C LYS A 18 8.45 -17.84 8.54
N ALA A 19 8.73 -16.69 9.14
CA ALA A 19 7.68 -15.73 9.46
C ALA A 19 6.92 -15.41 8.17
N GLN A 20 5.61 -15.66 8.14
CA GLN A 20 4.80 -15.45 6.96
C GLN A 20 4.61 -13.94 6.75
N SER A 21 5.11 -13.43 5.63
CA SER A 21 5.08 -12.00 5.35
C SER A 21 3.74 -11.59 4.74
N VAL A 22 3.12 -10.56 5.32
CA VAL A 22 1.91 -9.93 4.78
C VAL A 22 2.20 -8.91 3.68
N ILE A 23 3.48 -8.57 3.45
CA ILE A 23 3.91 -7.60 2.45
C ILE A 23 3.39 -7.99 1.05
N GLY A 24 2.91 -6.98 0.33
CA GLY A 24 2.32 -7.12 -1.00
C GLY A 24 0.90 -6.58 -1.06
N ALA A 25 0.18 -6.99 -2.09
CA ALA A 25 -1.22 -6.60 -2.30
C ALA A 25 -2.17 -7.79 -2.20
N TRP A 26 -3.36 -7.51 -1.68
CA TRP A 26 -4.41 -8.49 -1.41
C TRP A 26 -5.77 -7.95 -1.85
N GLU A 27 -6.69 -8.83 -2.23
CA GLU A 27 -8.05 -8.44 -2.62
C GLU A 27 -9.16 -9.34 -2.11
N SER A 28 -10.35 -8.77 -2.06
CA SER A 28 -11.59 -9.53 -2.00
C SER A 28 -12.64 -8.87 -2.89
N TYR A 29 -13.70 -9.63 -3.18
CA TYR A 29 -14.88 -9.11 -3.86
C TYR A 29 -16.10 -9.36 -2.98
N VAL A 30 -16.99 -8.37 -2.93
CA VAL A 30 -18.28 -8.48 -2.25
C VAL A 30 -19.37 -7.92 -3.17
N ILE A 31 -20.59 -8.41 -3.02
CA ILE A 31 -21.77 -7.83 -3.67
C ILE A 31 -22.48 -6.98 -2.63
N SER A 32 -22.67 -5.69 -2.90
CA SER A 32 -23.44 -4.80 -2.02
C SER A 32 -24.94 -5.06 -2.15
N GLU A 33 -25.71 -4.50 -1.23
CA GLU A 33 -27.18 -4.67 -1.17
C GLU A 33 -27.90 -4.23 -2.45
N ASN A 34 -27.36 -3.24 -3.15
CA ASN A 34 -27.87 -2.75 -4.44
C ASN A 34 -27.41 -3.58 -5.66
N GLY A 35 -26.68 -4.68 -5.44
CA GLY A 35 -26.18 -5.58 -6.49
C GLY A 35 -24.85 -5.18 -7.13
N ASP A 36 -24.21 -4.08 -6.69
CA ASP A 36 -22.90 -3.70 -7.22
C ASP A 36 -21.80 -4.68 -6.78
N LYS A 37 -20.95 -5.06 -7.74
CA LYS A 37 -19.72 -5.81 -7.44
C LYS A 37 -18.66 -4.85 -6.93
N LEU A 38 -18.32 -4.94 -5.65
CA LEU A 38 -17.27 -4.14 -5.03
C LEU A 38 -15.98 -4.95 -4.94
N ARG A 39 -14.85 -4.29 -5.21
CA ARG A 39 -13.51 -4.83 -5.01
C ARG A 39 -12.86 -4.10 -3.85
N ASN A 40 -12.33 -4.87 -2.90
CA ASN A 40 -11.48 -4.37 -1.83
C ASN A 40 -10.04 -4.71 -2.18
N VAL A 41 -9.14 -3.75 -2.06
CA VAL A 41 -7.70 -3.95 -2.21
C VAL A 41 -7.00 -3.44 -0.97
N VAL A 42 -6.14 -4.28 -0.38
CA VAL A 42 -5.23 -3.90 0.71
C VAL A 42 -3.81 -3.97 0.20
N ILE A 43 -3.02 -2.91 0.42
CA ILE A 43 -1.58 -2.91 0.19
C ILE A 43 -0.88 -2.84 1.54
N PHE A 44 -0.05 -3.84 1.84
CA PHE A 44 0.88 -3.81 2.97
C PHE A 44 2.29 -3.51 2.46
N ALA A 45 2.79 -2.32 2.78
CA ALA A 45 4.20 -1.97 2.74
C ALA A 45 4.79 -2.08 4.15
N ASP A 46 6.11 -2.03 4.27
CA ASP A 46 6.74 -2.04 5.59
C ASP A 46 6.23 -0.86 6.44
N GLY A 47 5.71 -1.18 7.62
CA GLY A 47 5.13 -0.24 8.58
C GLY A 47 3.81 0.44 8.19
N TYR A 48 3.34 0.35 6.95
CA TYR A 48 2.19 1.11 6.44
C TYR A 48 1.24 0.28 5.57
N GLN A 49 -0.07 0.51 5.74
CA GLN A 49 -1.13 -0.15 4.98
C GLN A 49 -2.13 0.86 4.41
N VAL A 50 -2.75 0.47 3.30
CA VAL A 50 -3.98 1.11 2.83
C VAL A 50 -4.99 0.08 2.34
N LEU A 51 -6.23 0.22 2.79
CA LEU A 51 -7.42 -0.44 2.27
C LEU A 51 -8.19 0.53 1.40
N THR A 52 -8.64 0.06 0.23
CA THR A 52 -9.58 0.79 -0.63
C THR A 52 -10.66 -0.11 -1.18
N THR A 53 -11.88 0.40 -1.19
CA THR A 53 -13.05 -0.22 -1.81
C THR A 53 -13.51 0.65 -2.98
N TYR A 54 -13.77 0.01 -4.12
CA TYR A 54 -14.30 0.66 -5.32
C TYR A 54 -15.20 -0.31 -6.09
N ASN A 55 -16.08 0.22 -6.93
CA ASN A 55 -16.90 -0.59 -7.82
C ASN A 55 -15.99 -1.29 -8.84
N ALA A 56 -16.05 -2.62 -8.89
CA ALA A 56 -15.16 -3.46 -9.72
C ALA A 56 -15.39 -3.28 -11.22
N THR A 57 -16.59 -2.82 -11.62
CA THR A 57 -16.97 -2.63 -13.01
C THR A 57 -16.67 -1.20 -13.48
N THR A 58 -17.01 -0.21 -12.66
CA THR A 58 -16.94 1.21 -13.07
C THR A 58 -15.70 1.94 -12.56
N GLY A 59 -14.97 1.38 -11.59
CA GLY A 59 -13.87 2.06 -10.90
C GLY A 59 -14.31 3.17 -9.94
N LYS A 60 -15.63 3.38 -9.78
CA LYS A 60 -16.19 4.38 -8.88
C LYS A 60 -15.66 4.16 -7.46
N PHE A 61 -14.99 5.17 -6.92
CA PHE A 61 -14.46 5.14 -5.56
C PHE A 61 -15.57 5.04 -4.52
N ILE A 62 -15.40 4.20 -3.49
CA ILE A 62 -16.37 4.02 -2.41
C ILE A 62 -15.77 4.43 -1.06
N HIS A 63 -14.65 3.82 -0.66
CA HIS A 63 -14.08 4.00 0.68
C HIS A 63 -12.57 3.81 0.67
N SER A 64 -11.86 4.50 1.56
CA SER A 64 -10.47 4.17 1.89
C SER A 64 -10.09 4.54 3.32
N ASN A 65 -9.26 3.71 3.94
CA ASN A 65 -8.58 4.02 5.20
C ASN A 65 -7.18 3.42 5.19
N GLY A 66 -6.32 3.93 6.06
CA GLY A 66 -4.97 3.43 6.18
C GLY A 66 -4.16 4.18 7.22
N GLY A 67 -2.91 3.75 7.37
CA GLY A 67 -2.01 4.24 8.39
C GLY A 67 -0.93 3.22 8.71
N THR A 68 -0.40 3.25 9.92
CA THR A 68 0.67 2.31 10.32
C THR A 68 0.10 0.97 10.75
N TRP A 69 0.85 -0.10 10.57
CA TRP A 69 0.49 -1.42 11.10
C TRP A 69 1.68 -2.14 11.73
N LYS A 70 1.38 -3.11 12.60
CA LYS A 70 2.32 -4.09 13.16
C LYS A 70 1.63 -5.42 13.33
N LEU A 71 2.36 -6.51 13.09
CA LEU A 71 1.90 -7.89 13.31
C LEU A 71 2.75 -8.55 14.39
N GLU A 72 2.11 -8.94 15.49
CA GLU A 72 2.73 -9.65 16.60
C GLU A 72 1.98 -10.97 16.82
N GLY A 73 2.62 -12.09 16.46
CA GLY A 73 1.93 -13.39 16.43
C GLY A 73 0.78 -13.39 15.42
N ASP A 74 -0.44 -13.59 15.91
CA ASP A 74 -1.69 -13.55 15.14
C ASP A 74 -2.43 -12.21 15.24
N THR A 75 -1.86 -11.21 15.92
CA THR A 75 -2.55 -9.95 16.21
C THR A 75 -2.03 -8.82 15.33
N MET A 76 -2.90 -8.30 14.48
CA MET A 76 -2.65 -7.10 13.68
C MET A 76 -3.07 -5.87 14.49
N THR A 77 -2.17 -4.90 14.65
CA THR A 77 -2.45 -3.59 15.24
C THR A 77 -2.30 -2.53 14.17
N GLU A 78 -3.36 -1.75 13.93
CA GLU A 78 -3.37 -0.65 12.97
C GLU A 78 -3.63 0.67 13.68
N LYS A 79 -2.87 1.71 13.33
CA LYS A 79 -3.12 3.09 13.76
C LYS A 79 -3.56 3.91 12.56
N VAL A 80 -4.77 4.45 12.63
CA VAL A 80 -5.42 5.12 11.51
C VAL A 80 -4.83 6.52 11.31
N GLU A 81 -4.31 6.81 10.12
CA GLU A 81 -3.84 8.14 9.73
C GLU A 81 -4.85 8.89 8.85
N PHE A 82 -5.73 8.17 8.15
CA PHE A 82 -6.84 8.72 7.39
C PHE A 82 -7.99 7.72 7.29
N HIS A 83 -9.21 8.24 7.15
CA HIS A 83 -10.42 7.46 6.94
C HIS A 83 -11.43 8.32 6.18
N THR A 84 -11.94 7.85 5.04
CA THR A 84 -12.84 8.69 4.21
C THR A 84 -14.21 8.90 4.86
N ASP A 85 -14.70 7.90 5.57
CA ASP A 85 -16.10 7.90 6.02
C ASP A 85 -16.27 8.37 7.48
N ASN A 86 -15.18 8.41 8.25
CA ASN A 86 -15.23 8.71 9.68
C ASN A 86 -13.90 9.30 10.15
N SER A 87 -13.80 10.62 10.11
CA SER A 87 -12.60 11.35 10.54
C SER A 87 -12.24 11.10 12.00
N GLU A 88 -13.20 10.79 12.88
CA GLU A 88 -12.94 10.58 14.30
C GLU A 88 -12.07 9.35 14.59
N ARG A 89 -11.97 8.42 13.63
CA ARG A 89 -11.04 7.29 13.73
C ARG A 89 -9.58 7.70 13.57
N VAL A 90 -9.26 8.86 13.00
CA VAL A 90 -7.87 9.31 12.82
C VAL A 90 -7.19 9.48 14.18
N GLY A 91 -6.03 8.84 14.35
CA GLY A 91 -5.26 8.81 15.59
C GLY A 91 -5.58 7.62 16.50
N THR A 92 -6.67 6.89 16.25
CA THR A 92 -7.04 5.69 17.03
C THR A 92 -6.25 4.45 16.59
N GLU A 93 -6.15 3.49 17.51
CA GLU A 93 -5.63 2.15 17.24
C GLU A 93 -6.77 1.13 17.20
N VAL A 94 -6.66 0.17 16.28
CA VAL A 94 -7.52 -1.02 16.23
C VAL A 94 -6.65 -2.26 16.26
N ARG A 95 -7.12 -3.28 16.97
CA ARG A 95 -6.45 -4.57 17.11
C ARG A 95 -7.42 -5.69 16.74
N PHE A 96 -6.97 -6.61 15.91
CA PHE A 96 -7.77 -7.75 15.48
C PHE A 96 -6.87 -8.96 15.21
N LYS A 97 -7.44 -10.15 15.35
CA LYS A 97 -6.75 -11.39 15.02
C LYS A 97 -6.82 -11.67 13.53
N VAL A 98 -5.72 -12.17 12.98
CA VAL A 98 -5.60 -12.61 11.59
C VAL A 98 -5.12 -14.04 11.51
N ILE A 99 -5.66 -14.78 10.55
CA ILE A 99 -5.12 -16.05 10.08
C ILE A 99 -4.42 -15.78 8.77
N ILE A 100 -3.13 -16.09 8.71
CA ILE A 100 -2.29 -15.84 7.54
C ILE A 100 -1.86 -17.20 6.96
N ALA A 101 -2.11 -17.36 5.66
CA ALA A 101 -1.58 -18.45 4.84
C ALA A 101 -0.87 -17.85 3.61
N ASP A 102 -0.30 -18.69 2.75
CA ASP A 102 0.54 -18.21 1.64
C ASP A 102 -0.23 -17.28 0.69
N SER A 103 -1.48 -17.61 0.40
CA SER A 103 -2.34 -16.89 -0.54
C SER A 103 -3.55 -16.23 0.10
N ILE A 104 -3.75 -16.35 1.43
CA ILE A 104 -4.96 -15.89 2.11
C ILE A 104 -4.62 -15.13 3.39
N ILE A 105 -5.29 -14.01 3.62
CA ILE A 105 -5.45 -13.37 4.94
C ILE A 105 -6.93 -13.40 5.30
N GLU A 106 -7.25 -13.89 6.50
CA GLU A 106 -8.59 -13.87 7.07
C GLU A 106 -8.58 -13.08 8.38
N ILE A 107 -9.48 -12.11 8.53
CA ILE A 107 -9.66 -11.38 9.78
C ILE A 107 -10.72 -12.12 10.61
N VAL A 108 -10.31 -12.70 11.73
CA VAL A 108 -11.09 -13.71 12.49
C VAL A 108 -12.49 -13.23 12.88
N ASP A 109 -12.61 -11.99 13.36
CA ASP A 109 -13.88 -11.42 13.82
C ASP A 109 -14.64 -10.68 12.71
N SER A 110 -14.32 -10.98 11.45
CA SER A 110 -14.99 -10.39 10.29
C SER A 110 -15.22 -11.43 9.19
N ASN A 111 -16.13 -11.13 8.27
CA ASN A 111 -16.31 -11.95 7.07
C ASN A 111 -15.29 -11.60 5.95
N LEU A 112 -14.25 -10.81 6.25
CA LEU A 112 -13.28 -10.37 5.26
C LEU A 112 -12.17 -11.41 5.08
N LYS A 113 -12.17 -12.03 3.90
CA LYS A 113 -11.14 -12.94 3.43
C LYS A 113 -10.47 -12.37 2.18
N LEU A 114 -9.18 -12.14 2.27
CA LEU A 114 -8.37 -11.50 1.23
C LEU A 114 -7.47 -12.53 0.56
N ASN A 115 -7.46 -12.54 -0.77
CA ASN A 115 -6.57 -13.35 -1.59
C ASN A 115 -5.36 -12.53 -2.03
N ARG A 116 -4.18 -13.12 -2.01
CA ARG A 116 -2.96 -12.45 -2.44
C ARG A 116 -2.99 -12.19 -3.95
N ILE A 117 -2.64 -10.96 -4.35
CA ILE A 117 -2.47 -10.55 -5.75
C ILE A 117 -0.98 -10.43 -6.09
N ASP A 118 -0.17 -9.93 -5.15
CA ASP A 118 1.29 -9.93 -5.26
C ASP A 118 1.96 -10.01 -3.87
N ASN A 119 3.26 -10.27 -3.86
CA ASN A 119 4.09 -10.42 -2.66
C ASN A 119 5.13 -9.29 -2.51
N GLY A 120 4.90 -8.14 -3.17
CA GLY A 120 5.88 -7.04 -3.23
C GLY A 120 6.74 -7.02 -4.50
N GLU A 121 6.64 -8.05 -5.35
CA GLU A 121 7.32 -8.16 -6.66
C GLU A 121 6.31 -8.10 -7.83
N PRO A 122 6.70 -7.73 -9.06
CA PRO A 122 8.05 -7.45 -9.57
C PRO A 122 8.46 -5.96 -9.55
N GLY A 123 7.62 -5.09 -8.99
CA GLY A 123 7.82 -3.65 -9.03
C GLY A 123 9.00 -3.17 -8.17
N LYS A 124 9.81 -2.25 -8.70
CA LYS A 124 11.05 -1.78 -8.05
C LYS A 124 10.85 -0.69 -7.00
N LEU A 125 9.59 -0.38 -6.67
CA LEU A 125 9.22 0.77 -5.85
C LEU A 125 8.35 0.36 -4.66
N GLN A 126 8.34 -0.93 -4.30
CA GLN A 126 7.65 -1.41 -3.12
C GLN A 126 8.06 -0.57 -1.90
N GLY A 127 7.08 -0.18 -1.08
CA GLY A 127 7.29 0.67 0.09
C GLY A 127 6.22 1.74 0.28
N ALA A 128 6.33 2.42 1.42
CA ALA A 128 5.58 3.64 1.69
C ALA A 128 6.47 4.86 1.45
N TRP A 129 5.96 5.79 0.65
CA TRP A 129 6.70 6.93 0.13
C TRP A 129 5.98 8.22 0.48
N LEU A 130 6.70 9.20 1.01
CA LEU A 130 6.16 10.53 1.28
C LEU A 130 6.75 11.55 0.31
N MET A 131 5.89 12.36 -0.30
CA MET A 131 6.32 13.41 -1.22
C MET A 131 7.05 14.51 -0.44
N SER A 132 8.35 14.67 -0.72
CA SER A 132 9.20 15.66 -0.06
C SER A 132 9.45 16.89 -0.91
N ASP A 133 9.39 16.79 -2.23
CA ASP A 133 9.73 17.91 -3.11
C ASP A 133 8.91 17.92 -4.38
N ARG A 134 8.72 19.12 -4.92
CA ARG A 134 8.21 19.34 -6.27
C ARG A 134 9.12 20.31 -7.01
N ILE A 135 9.49 19.98 -8.24
CA ILE A 135 10.23 20.89 -9.10
C ILE A 135 9.22 21.59 -10.01
N ARG A 136 9.10 22.92 -9.86
CA ARG A 136 8.28 23.79 -10.70
C ARG A 136 9.16 24.88 -11.27
N GLU A 137 9.09 25.10 -12.58
CA GLU A 137 9.87 26.15 -13.27
C GLU A 137 11.37 26.10 -12.95
N GLY A 138 11.92 24.88 -12.81
CA GLY A 138 13.34 24.66 -12.47
C GLY A 138 13.71 24.90 -11.01
N LYS A 139 12.78 25.35 -10.15
CA LYS A 139 12.99 25.55 -8.71
C LYS A 139 12.42 24.39 -7.89
N THR A 140 13.19 23.91 -6.94
CA THR A 140 12.74 22.89 -5.98
C THR A 140 11.92 23.53 -4.88
N GLN A 141 10.68 23.08 -4.71
CA GLN A 141 9.80 23.42 -3.61
C GLN A 141 9.83 22.27 -2.61
N PHE A 142 10.50 22.50 -1.49
CA PHE A 142 10.57 21.54 -0.39
C PHE A 142 9.23 21.47 0.35
N ARG A 143 8.89 20.26 0.79
CA ARG A 143 7.77 19.97 1.69
C ARG A 143 8.32 19.30 2.93
N ASP A 144 8.00 19.91 4.07
CA ASP A 144 8.31 19.32 5.36
C ASP A 144 7.52 18.02 5.57
N THR A 145 8.25 16.90 5.60
CA THR A 145 7.71 15.56 5.79
C THR A 145 7.22 15.30 7.22
N SER A 146 7.58 16.16 8.18
CA SER A 146 7.10 16.12 9.55
C SER A 146 5.71 16.76 9.71
N SER A 147 5.31 17.62 8.75
CA SER A 147 4.01 18.28 8.74
C SER A 147 2.83 17.29 8.80
N PRO A 148 1.73 17.64 9.50
CA PRO A 148 0.55 16.79 9.57
C PRO A 148 -0.16 16.65 8.22
N ARG A 149 -0.01 17.62 7.29
CA ARG A 149 -0.50 17.49 5.92
C ARG A 149 0.45 16.62 5.11
N LYS A 150 -0.04 15.48 4.63
CA LYS A 150 0.76 14.45 3.96
C LYS A 150 0.25 14.19 2.55
N THR A 151 1.18 13.84 1.66
CA THR A 151 0.88 13.16 0.40
C THR A 151 1.76 11.93 0.36
N MET A 152 1.16 10.78 0.59
CA MET A 152 1.82 9.49 0.67
C MET A 152 1.47 8.65 -0.55
N LYS A 153 2.37 7.77 -0.97
CA LYS A 153 2.09 6.69 -1.89
C LYS A 153 2.50 5.38 -1.25
N ILE A 154 1.59 4.42 -1.18
CA ILE A 154 1.86 3.07 -0.72
C ILE A 154 1.87 2.17 -1.94
N VAL A 155 2.95 1.38 -2.07
CA VAL A 155 3.28 0.65 -3.28
C VAL A 155 3.67 -0.78 -2.91
N SER A 156 3.13 -1.75 -3.64
CA SER A 156 3.44 -3.19 -3.56
C SER A 156 4.27 -3.60 -4.78
N GLY A 157 4.17 -4.84 -5.26
CA GLY A 157 4.83 -5.27 -6.48
C GLY A 157 4.11 -4.85 -7.76
N THR A 158 2.78 -4.80 -7.73
CA THR A 158 1.95 -4.49 -8.91
C THR A 158 0.92 -3.41 -8.64
N ARG A 159 0.64 -3.08 -7.38
CA ARG A 159 -0.36 -2.09 -6.97
C ARG A 159 0.26 -0.85 -6.36
N PHE A 160 -0.39 0.28 -6.58
CA PHE A 160 -0.06 1.53 -5.92
C PHE A 160 -1.33 2.27 -5.51
N GLN A 161 -1.21 3.11 -4.50
CA GLN A 161 -2.20 4.12 -4.17
C GLN A 161 -1.52 5.35 -3.61
N TRP A 162 -1.84 6.53 -4.15
CA TRP A 162 -1.46 7.80 -3.54
C TRP A 162 -2.64 8.36 -2.74
N ILE A 163 -2.35 9.02 -1.64
CA ILE A 163 -3.33 9.55 -0.70
C ILE A 163 -2.84 10.90 -0.15
N ALA A 164 -3.72 11.91 -0.16
CA ALA A 164 -3.51 13.20 0.45
C ALA A 164 -4.47 13.40 1.64
N TYR A 165 -3.93 13.76 2.79
CA TYR A 165 -4.67 13.83 4.06
C TYR A 165 -3.96 14.74 5.07
N ASN A 166 -4.62 15.00 6.20
CA ASN A 166 -4.06 15.73 7.34
C ASN A 166 -4.35 14.96 8.63
N THR A 167 -3.29 14.58 9.36
CA THR A 167 -3.40 13.78 10.60
C THR A 167 -3.90 14.57 11.81
N GLU A 168 -3.73 15.90 11.81
CA GLU A 168 -4.13 16.77 12.91
C GLU A 168 -5.57 17.24 12.75
N THR A 169 -5.90 17.78 11.57
CA THR A 169 -7.28 18.20 11.27
C THR A 169 -8.20 17.04 10.90
N LYS A 170 -7.64 15.82 10.84
CA LYS A 170 -8.33 14.57 10.44
C LYS A 170 -8.93 14.61 9.03
N GLN A 171 -8.50 15.57 8.21
CA GLN A 171 -9.09 15.82 6.89
C GLN A 171 -8.53 14.85 5.85
N PHE A 172 -9.43 14.12 5.19
CA PHE A 172 -9.14 13.46 3.91
C PHE A 172 -9.22 14.48 2.76
N ILE A 173 -8.23 14.48 1.86
CA ILE A 173 -8.17 15.41 0.73
C ILE A 173 -8.50 14.68 -0.58
N GLY A 174 -7.85 13.56 -0.86
CA GLY A 174 -8.11 12.78 -2.08
C GLY A 174 -7.15 11.61 -2.27
N THR A 175 -7.56 10.62 -3.06
CA THR A 175 -6.75 9.44 -3.37
C THR A 175 -7.01 8.93 -4.78
N GLY A 176 -6.05 8.20 -5.32
CA GLY A 176 -6.20 7.43 -6.54
C GLY A 176 -5.18 6.29 -6.56
N GLY A 177 -5.49 5.24 -7.31
CA GLY A 177 -4.66 4.04 -7.32
C GLY A 177 -5.09 3.05 -8.38
N GLY A 178 -4.39 1.93 -8.41
CA GLY A 178 -4.59 0.88 -9.40
C GLY A 178 -3.34 0.04 -9.55
N THR A 179 -2.99 -0.31 -10.80
CA THR A 179 -1.76 -1.06 -11.10
C THR A 179 -0.65 -0.15 -11.55
N TYR A 180 0.59 -0.60 -11.37
CA TYR A 180 1.74 0.08 -11.97
C TYR A 180 2.77 -0.90 -12.51
N THR A 181 3.66 -0.37 -13.35
CA THR A 181 4.87 -1.09 -13.80
C THR A 181 6.11 -0.20 -13.75
N THR A 182 7.28 -0.82 -13.64
CA THR A 182 8.60 -0.15 -13.61
C THR A 182 9.52 -0.60 -14.75
N LEU A 183 8.95 -0.87 -15.92
CA LEU A 183 9.63 -1.45 -17.07
C LEU A 183 10.42 -0.39 -17.87
N ASN A 184 11.62 -0.76 -18.34
CA ASN A 184 12.43 0.06 -19.25
C ASN A 184 12.66 1.51 -18.77
N GLY A 185 12.83 1.71 -17.45
CA GLY A 185 13.04 3.04 -16.86
C GLY A 185 11.81 3.95 -16.82
N ALA A 186 10.63 3.42 -17.16
CA ALA A 186 9.36 4.12 -17.05
C ALA A 186 8.54 3.58 -15.85
N TYR A 187 7.96 4.51 -15.09
CA TYR A 187 6.95 4.25 -14.08
C TYR A 187 5.60 4.55 -14.72
N THR A 188 4.76 3.53 -14.86
CA THR A 188 3.49 3.64 -15.57
C THR A 188 2.35 3.28 -14.63
N ASP A 189 1.47 4.23 -14.37
CA ASP A 189 0.27 4.07 -13.56
C ASP A 189 -0.92 3.76 -14.46
N ASN A 190 -1.72 2.75 -14.10
CA ASN A 190 -3.05 2.55 -14.65
C ASN A 190 -4.07 2.82 -13.54
N ILE A 191 -4.90 3.85 -13.74
CA ILE A 191 -5.85 4.31 -12.72
C ILE A 191 -7.07 3.39 -12.72
N GLU A 192 -7.30 2.70 -11.61
CA GLU A 192 -8.50 1.86 -11.41
C GLU A 192 -9.57 2.57 -10.58
N PHE A 193 -9.18 3.55 -9.75
CA PHE A 193 -10.09 4.38 -8.97
C PHE A 193 -9.51 5.77 -8.72
N PHE A 194 -10.38 6.77 -8.55
CA PHE A 194 -9.96 8.15 -8.26
C PHE A 194 -11.05 8.90 -7.48
N SER A 195 -10.79 9.25 -6.21
CA SER A 195 -11.83 9.72 -5.28
C SER A 195 -12.42 11.10 -5.58
N LYS A 196 -11.79 11.90 -6.43
CA LYS A 196 -12.26 13.25 -6.79
C LYS A 196 -12.88 13.33 -8.18
N ASP A 197 -12.64 12.35 -9.04
CA ASP A 197 -13.01 12.42 -10.45
C ASP A 197 -12.96 11.02 -11.09
N ASP A 198 -14.11 10.34 -11.09
CA ASP A 198 -14.24 9.00 -11.66
C ASP A 198 -13.99 8.98 -13.18
N SER A 199 -14.02 10.12 -13.88
CA SER A 199 -13.68 10.18 -15.32
C SER A 199 -12.21 9.86 -15.59
N LYS A 200 -11.37 9.82 -14.55
CA LYS A 200 -9.97 9.43 -14.62
C LYS A 200 -9.75 7.91 -14.55
N VAL A 201 -10.78 7.11 -14.29
CA VAL A 201 -10.67 5.65 -14.33
C VAL A 201 -10.31 5.20 -15.74
N GLY A 202 -9.38 4.24 -15.85
CA GLY A 202 -8.92 3.66 -17.11
C GLY A 202 -7.82 4.44 -17.82
N ILE A 203 -7.43 5.63 -17.34
CA ILE A 203 -6.30 6.36 -17.92
C ILE A 203 -4.97 5.73 -17.52
N THR A 204 -4.00 5.83 -18.41
CA THR A 204 -2.60 5.46 -18.16
C THR A 204 -1.73 6.70 -18.08
N LEU A 205 -0.95 6.83 -17.02
CA LEU A 205 0.03 7.92 -16.85
C LEU A 205 1.44 7.35 -16.89
N LYS A 206 2.29 7.90 -17.75
CA LYS A 206 3.67 7.44 -17.93
C LYS A 206 4.65 8.50 -17.47
N PHE A 207 5.57 8.10 -16.60
CA PHE A 207 6.60 8.93 -16.03
C PHE A 207 7.98 8.33 -16.32
N LYS A 208 8.97 9.18 -16.58
CA LYS A 208 10.37 8.77 -16.39
C LYS A 208 10.62 8.71 -14.90
N TYR A 209 11.22 7.63 -14.40
CA TYR A 209 11.55 7.54 -12.98
C TYR A 209 13.01 7.17 -12.75
N LYS A 210 13.52 7.55 -11.59
CA LYS A 210 14.83 7.15 -11.10
C LYS A 210 14.76 6.94 -9.59
N LEU A 211 15.41 5.89 -9.12
CA LEU A 211 15.72 5.69 -7.70
C LEU A 211 17.19 6.04 -7.49
N THR A 212 17.49 7.03 -6.63
CA THR A 212 18.86 7.47 -6.34
C THR A 212 18.95 7.80 -4.86
N ASP A 213 19.89 7.18 -4.15
CA ASP A 213 20.11 7.37 -2.71
C ASP A 213 18.84 7.18 -1.86
N GLY A 214 18.03 6.17 -2.18
CA GLY A 214 16.76 5.89 -1.50
C GLY A 214 15.65 6.92 -1.78
N LYS A 215 15.85 7.84 -2.73
CA LYS A 215 14.86 8.81 -3.17
C LYS A 215 14.31 8.42 -4.52
N TRP A 216 12.99 8.39 -4.61
CA TRP A 216 12.30 8.15 -5.87
C TRP A 216 11.93 9.48 -6.51
N ASN A 217 12.49 9.75 -7.69
CA ASN A 217 12.12 10.87 -8.54
C ASN A 217 11.29 10.36 -9.72
N HIS A 218 10.19 11.06 -10.03
CA HIS A 218 9.47 10.84 -11.29
C HIS A 218 9.08 12.16 -11.98
N LYS A 219 9.08 12.14 -13.32
CA LYS A 219 8.74 13.29 -14.17
C LYS A 219 7.87 12.88 -15.35
N GLY A 220 6.80 13.63 -15.59
CA GLY A 220 5.82 13.36 -16.65
C GLY A 220 4.62 14.30 -16.58
N LEU A 221 3.51 13.90 -17.20
CA LEU A 221 2.24 14.65 -17.17
C LEU A 221 1.30 14.07 -16.11
N SER A 222 0.62 14.94 -15.37
CA SER A 222 -0.47 14.56 -14.47
C SER A 222 -1.73 14.15 -15.25
N SER A 223 -2.74 13.63 -14.54
CA SER A 223 -4.07 13.34 -15.08
C SER A 223 -4.83 14.57 -15.62
N THR A 224 -4.33 15.78 -15.36
CA THR A 224 -4.84 17.06 -15.87
C THR A 224 -3.94 17.65 -16.95
N GLY A 225 -2.92 16.93 -17.43
CA GLY A 225 -2.01 17.40 -18.47
C GLY A 225 -0.90 18.35 -18.00
N ASN A 226 -0.74 18.57 -16.69
CA ASN A 226 0.29 19.45 -16.17
C ASN A 226 1.62 18.69 -16.02
N LEU A 227 2.73 19.32 -16.40
CA LEU A 227 4.06 18.79 -16.13
C LEU A 227 4.28 18.70 -14.61
N ILE A 228 4.63 17.51 -14.13
CA ILE A 228 5.03 17.25 -12.76
C ILE A 228 6.43 16.67 -12.72
N ASN A 229 7.15 17.04 -11.68
CA ASN A 229 8.44 16.48 -11.31
C ASN A 229 8.47 16.44 -9.79
N GLU A 230 8.36 15.25 -9.23
CA GLU A 230 8.16 15.05 -7.80
C GLU A 230 9.25 14.12 -7.25
N ILE A 231 9.68 14.41 -6.03
CA ILE A 231 10.64 13.59 -5.29
C ILE A 231 9.92 13.03 -4.06
N TRP A 232 10.14 11.75 -3.85
CA TRP A 232 9.55 10.97 -2.78
C TRP A 232 10.66 10.34 -1.95
N ASN A 233 10.52 10.43 -0.62
CA ASN A 233 11.40 9.76 0.33
C ASN A 233 10.66 8.60 0.98
N VAL A 234 11.40 7.56 1.35
CA VAL A 234 10.85 6.46 2.16
C VAL A 234 10.24 7.04 3.43
N ARG A 235 9.03 6.60 3.75
CA ARG A 235 8.35 6.96 4.98
C ARG A 235 9.05 6.26 6.15
N LYS A 236 9.43 7.04 7.16
CA LYS A 236 10.02 6.58 8.41
C LYS A 236 8.98 6.51 9.50
#